data_AF-A0A957IJK9-F1
#
_entry.id   AF-A0A957IJK9-F1
#
_cell.length_a   1.000
_cell.length_b   1.000
_cell.length_c   1.000
_cell.angle_alpha   90.00
_cell.angle_beta   90.00
_cell.angle_gamma   90.00
#
_symmetry.space_group_name_H-M   'P 1'
#
loop_
_entity.id
_entity.type
_entity.pdbx_description
1 polymer ?
#
loop_
_entity_poly.entity_id
_entity_poly.type
_entity_poly.pdbx_seq_one_letter_code
_entity_poly.pdbx_strand_id
1 'polypeptide(L)'
;NHWQLQSGALLTSATDLIFDPITAFALRFLPQWSLFLVGFGIIMLSFNLFDRCLPQMSLKESHLGRMSRLVYQPWVMFLLGAGITLISMSVSVSLSILVPLSQRGFVRRENVIPYIMGANITTFIDTLLAAVLLNNPAAFTVVLIEMLSITIVSFFILLLFYRRYQEKILDLVNGISENNRKLAFFMGTILIVPLILLLF
;
A
#
# COMPACT_ATOMS: atom_id res chain seq x y z
N ASN A 1 24.65 -19.40 6.36
CA ASN A 1 23.28 -19.97 6.32
C ASN A 1 22.65 -20.29 7.68
N HIS A 2 23.16 -19.78 8.81
CA HIS A 2 22.65 -20.11 10.16
C HIS A 2 21.78 -19.01 10.80
N TRP A 3 21.79 -17.78 10.26
CA TRP A 3 21.08 -16.64 10.87
C TRP A 3 19.60 -16.51 10.43
N GLN A 4 19.23 -16.90 9.20
CA GLN A 4 17.84 -16.83 8.73
C GLN A 4 16.92 -17.88 9.37
N LEU A 5 17.44 -19.06 9.72
CA LEU A 5 16.68 -20.13 10.38
C LEU A 5 16.31 -19.78 11.83
N GLN A 6 17.17 -19.01 12.51
CA GLN A 6 16.97 -18.67 13.92
C GLN A 6 15.97 -17.52 14.09
N SER A 7 15.99 -16.51 13.20
CA SER A 7 15.01 -15.41 13.22
C SER A 7 13.59 -15.88 12.86
N GLY A 8 13.46 -16.81 11.91
CA GLY A 8 12.17 -17.41 11.55
C GLY A 8 11.56 -18.22 12.70
N ALA A 9 12.36 -19.04 13.38
CA ALA A 9 11.91 -19.85 14.52
C ALA A 9 11.51 -19.01 15.75
N LEU A 10 12.18 -17.86 15.96
CA LEU A 10 11.84 -16.93 17.05
C LEU A 10 10.55 -16.15 16.77
N LEU A 11 10.30 -15.76 15.52
CA LEU A 11 9.06 -15.08 15.13
C LEU A 11 7.85 -16.00 15.21
N THR A 12 7.96 -17.25 14.74
CA THR A 12 6.89 -18.25 14.90
C THR A 12 6.61 -18.53 16.37
N SER A 13 7.65 -18.68 17.20
CA SER A 13 7.46 -18.89 18.65
C SER A 13 6.76 -17.72 19.33
N ALA A 14 7.05 -16.48 18.92
CA ALA A 14 6.41 -15.28 19.47
C ALA A 14 4.95 -15.14 19.01
N THR A 15 4.64 -15.45 17.75
CA THR A 15 3.26 -15.47 17.27
C THR A 15 2.46 -16.56 17.95
N ASP A 16 3.01 -17.77 18.07
CA ASP A 16 2.33 -18.92 18.65
C ASP A 16 2.04 -18.64 20.14
N LEU A 17 2.97 -18.04 20.88
CA LEU A 17 2.77 -17.70 22.29
C LEU A 17 1.62 -16.69 22.52
N ILE A 18 1.40 -15.77 21.58
CA ILE A 18 0.32 -14.77 21.66
C ILE A 18 -1.01 -15.35 21.16
N PHE A 19 -0.99 -16.09 20.04
CA PHE A 19 -2.21 -16.55 19.36
C PHE A 19 -2.71 -17.90 19.87
N ASP A 20 -1.85 -18.84 20.30
CA ASP A 20 -2.24 -20.15 20.83
C ASP A 20 -3.23 -20.08 22.01
N PRO A 21 -3.06 -19.22 23.03
CA PRO A 21 -4.05 -19.14 24.10
C PRO A 21 -5.41 -18.63 23.59
N ILE A 22 -5.41 -17.76 22.58
CA ILE A 22 -6.61 -17.17 21.99
C ILE A 22 -7.31 -18.20 21.09
N THR A 23 -6.57 -18.91 20.24
CA THR A 23 -7.10 -19.94 19.35
C THR A 23 -7.55 -21.17 20.13
N ALA A 24 -6.82 -21.60 21.15
CA ALA A 24 -7.21 -22.70 22.03
C ALA A 24 -8.49 -22.36 22.83
N PHE A 25 -8.61 -21.11 23.30
CA PHE A 25 -9.85 -20.65 23.94
C PHE A 25 -11.03 -20.65 22.97
N ALA A 26 -10.83 -20.19 21.73
CA ALA A 26 -11.86 -20.19 20.71
C ALA A 26 -12.27 -21.62 20.29
N LEU A 27 -11.30 -22.53 20.10
CA LEU A 27 -11.52 -23.95 19.76
C LEU A 27 -12.28 -24.71 20.84
N ARG A 28 -12.25 -24.24 22.10
CA ARG A 28 -13.06 -24.82 23.18
C ARG A 28 -14.56 -24.69 22.94
N PHE A 29 -14.98 -23.68 22.16
CA PHE A 29 -16.39 -23.41 21.87
C PHE A 29 -16.75 -23.62 20.40
N LEU A 30 -15.77 -23.74 19.51
CA LEU A 30 -15.96 -23.65 18.07
C LEU A 30 -15.14 -24.70 17.30
N PRO A 31 -15.69 -25.33 16.25
CA PRO A 31 -14.94 -26.26 15.41
C PRO A 31 -13.84 -25.53 14.61
N GLN A 32 -12.74 -26.22 14.31
CA GLN A 32 -11.53 -25.64 13.71
C GLN A 32 -11.78 -24.84 12.41
N TRP A 33 -12.67 -25.31 11.54
CA TRP A 33 -13.05 -24.62 10.30
C TRP A 33 -13.70 -23.25 10.54
N SER A 34 -14.39 -23.08 11.67
CA SER A 34 -15.05 -21.82 12.00
C SER A 34 -14.09 -20.74 12.50
N LEU A 35 -12.88 -21.11 12.97
CA LEU A 35 -11.84 -20.12 13.31
C LEU A 35 -11.50 -19.22 12.11
N PHE A 36 -11.50 -19.78 10.90
CA PHE A 36 -11.30 -19.02 9.68
C PHE A 36 -12.39 -17.95 9.50
N LEU A 37 -13.65 -18.33 9.69
CA LEU A 37 -14.78 -17.41 9.59
C LEU A 37 -14.75 -16.34 10.70
N VAL A 38 -14.34 -16.71 11.90
CA VAL A 38 -14.17 -15.78 13.03
C VAL A 38 -13.04 -14.79 12.74
N GLY A 39 -11.88 -15.26 12.29
CA GLY A 39 -10.77 -14.40 11.89
C GLY A 39 -11.16 -13.44 10.77
N PHE A 40 -11.87 -13.94 9.75
CA PHE A 40 -12.44 -13.11 8.71
C PHE A 40 -13.42 -12.06 9.26
N GLY A 41 -14.29 -12.45 10.20
CA GLY A 41 -15.20 -11.53 10.89
C GLY A 41 -14.48 -10.45 11.68
N ILE A 42 -13.39 -10.79 12.38
CA ILE A 42 -12.54 -9.84 13.13
C ILE A 42 -11.86 -8.86 12.18
N ILE A 43 -11.34 -9.31 11.03
CA ILE A 43 -10.75 -8.44 10.01
C ILE A 43 -11.81 -7.48 9.47
N MET A 44 -13.00 -7.99 9.12
CA MET A 44 -14.12 -7.17 8.65
C MET A 44 -14.56 -6.14 9.69
N LEU A 45 -14.63 -6.54 10.97
CA LEU A 45 -14.93 -5.63 12.07
C LEU A 45 -13.85 -4.56 12.24
N SER A 46 -12.58 -4.95 12.15
CA SER A 46 -11.44 -4.03 12.26
C SER A 46 -11.45 -3.00 11.14
N PHE A 47 -11.72 -3.42 9.90
CA PHE A 47 -11.94 -2.50 8.79
C PHE A 47 -13.14 -1.59 9.03
N ASN A 48 -14.26 -2.12 9.53
CA ASN A 48 -15.44 -1.31 9.85
C ASN A 48 -15.13 -0.25 10.92
N LEU A 49 -14.39 -0.62 11.96
CA LEU A 49 -13.95 0.29 13.03
C LEU A 49 -12.97 1.33 12.50
N PHE A 50 -11.99 0.93 11.70
CA PHE A 50 -11.07 1.85 11.03
C PHE A 50 -11.85 2.88 10.21
N ASP A 51 -12.81 2.42 9.41
CA ASP A 51 -13.71 3.26 8.65
C ASP A 51 -14.55 4.18 9.55
N ARG A 52 -15.00 3.75 10.73
CA ARG A 52 -15.72 4.63 11.66
C ARG A 52 -14.83 5.68 12.32
N CYS A 53 -13.56 5.34 12.56
CA CYS A 53 -12.57 6.26 13.14
C CYS A 53 -12.09 7.30 12.13
N LEU A 54 -12.22 7.03 10.82
CA LEU A 54 -12.04 8.06 9.81
C LEU A 54 -13.12 9.13 10.01
N PRO A 55 -12.73 10.40 10.26
CA PRO A 55 -13.68 11.49 10.45
C PRO A 55 -14.73 11.49 9.33
N GLN A 56 -15.96 11.86 9.62
CA GLN A 56 -16.95 12.17 8.58
C GLN A 56 -17.08 13.68 8.54
N MET A 57 -16.13 14.35 7.91
CA MET A 57 -16.24 15.79 7.74
C MET A 57 -17.04 16.07 6.48
N SER A 58 -18.32 16.40 6.65
CA SER A 58 -18.98 17.27 5.69
C SER A 58 -18.08 18.48 5.54
N LEU A 59 -17.62 18.76 4.33
CA LEU A 59 -16.82 19.92 3.95
C LEU A 59 -17.59 21.21 4.30
N LYS A 60 -17.66 21.56 5.58
CA LYS A 60 -18.13 22.85 6.04
C LYS A 60 -16.91 23.76 6.04
N GLU A 61 -16.83 24.51 4.95
CA GLU A 61 -15.95 25.65 4.78
C GLU A 61 -15.97 26.51 6.04
N SER A 62 -14.84 26.59 6.76
CA SER A 62 -14.57 27.72 7.67
C SER A 62 -13.16 27.64 8.25
N HIS A 63 -12.67 26.50 8.74
CA HIS A 63 -11.41 26.43 9.50
C HIS A 63 -10.25 25.65 8.85
N LEU A 64 -10.42 25.15 7.61
CA LEU A 64 -9.41 24.33 6.90
C LEU A 64 -8.83 24.99 5.64
N GLY A 65 -8.93 26.32 5.48
CA GLY A 65 -8.38 27.01 4.29
C GLY A 65 -6.87 26.86 4.06
N ARG A 66 -6.13 26.39 5.08
CA ARG A 66 -4.66 26.25 5.09
C ARG A 66 -4.17 24.80 5.02
N MET A 67 -4.82 23.87 5.74
CA MET A 67 -4.54 22.43 5.66
C MET A 67 -5.01 21.84 4.32
N SER A 68 -6.16 22.30 3.82
CA SER A 68 -6.69 21.92 2.52
C SER A 68 -5.71 22.27 1.40
N ARG A 69 -5.08 23.46 1.46
CA ARG A 69 -4.08 23.92 0.48
C ARG A 69 -2.79 23.10 0.47
N LEU A 70 -2.38 22.54 1.61
CA LEU A 70 -1.22 21.65 1.71
C LEU A 70 -1.54 20.26 1.15
N VAL A 71 -2.70 19.69 1.49
CA VAL A 71 -3.17 18.41 0.92
C VAL A 71 -3.39 18.50 -0.60
N TYR A 72 -3.58 19.71 -1.13
CA TYR A 72 -3.68 19.96 -2.57
C TYR A 72 -2.36 19.94 -3.33
N GLN A 73 -1.20 19.95 -2.66
CA GLN A 73 0.08 19.92 -3.35
C GLN A 73 0.55 18.48 -3.60
N PRO A 74 0.92 18.11 -4.84
CA PRO A 74 1.41 16.77 -5.18
C PRO A 74 2.57 16.32 -4.29
N TRP A 75 3.46 17.25 -3.92
CA TRP A 75 4.59 17.02 -3.02
C TRP A 75 4.18 16.56 -1.62
N VAL A 76 3.11 17.12 -1.07
CA VAL A 76 2.64 16.75 0.26
C VAL A 76 2.07 15.34 0.24
N MET A 77 1.31 14.98 -0.79
CA MET A 77 0.81 13.61 -0.94
C MET A 77 1.94 12.61 -1.18
N PHE A 78 2.95 12.99 -1.98
CA PHE A 78 4.14 12.17 -2.18
C PHE A 78 4.85 11.87 -0.85
N LEU A 79 5.13 12.91 -0.06
CA LEU A 79 5.76 12.75 1.25
C LEU A 79 4.89 11.98 2.25
N LEU A 80 3.57 12.15 2.18
CA LEU A 80 2.63 11.45 3.04
C LEU A 80 2.59 9.95 2.72
N GLY A 81 2.54 9.59 1.43
CA GLY A 81 2.65 8.19 0.99
C GLY A 81 3.99 7.57 1.34
N ALA A 82 5.09 8.31 1.14
CA ALA A 82 6.42 7.89 1.55
C ALA A 82 6.52 7.68 3.07
N GLY A 83 6.03 8.63 3.88
CA GLY A 83 6.08 8.57 5.34
C GLY A 83 5.25 7.43 5.94
N ILE A 84 4.02 7.23 5.47
CA ILE A 84 3.18 6.10 5.93
C ILE A 84 3.83 4.77 5.56
N THR A 85 4.36 4.67 4.35
CA THR A 85 5.03 3.44 3.91
C THR A 85 6.33 3.20 4.64
N LEU A 86 7.08 4.25 5.01
CA LEU A 86 8.31 4.14 5.77
C LEU A 86 8.03 3.60 7.18
N ILE A 87 6.96 4.07 7.82
CA ILE A 87 6.57 3.62 9.16
C ILE A 87 6.03 2.18 9.11
N SER A 88 5.21 1.87 8.12
CA SER A 88 4.58 0.54 8.01
C SER A 88 5.43 -0.51 7.31
N MET A 89 6.53 -0.11 6.66
CA MET A 89 7.36 -0.92 5.76
C MET A 89 6.57 -1.71 4.70
N SER A 90 5.34 -1.27 4.39
CA SER A 90 4.44 -2.01 3.49
C SER A 90 3.55 -1.08 2.70
N VAL A 91 3.71 -1.12 1.37
CA VAL A 91 2.82 -0.39 0.45
C VAL A 91 1.39 -0.89 0.55
N SER A 92 1.18 -2.19 0.80
CA SER A 92 -0.17 -2.74 0.92
C SER A 92 -0.96 -2.10 2.07
N VAL A 93 -0.32 -1.89 3.23
CA VAL A 93 -0.91 -1.20 4.39
C VAL A 93 -1.16 0.27 4.04
N SER A 94 -0.19 0.92 3.42
CA SER A 94 -0.29 2.31 2.97
C SER A 94 -1.49 2.53 2.03
N LEU A 95 -1.69 1.66 1.03
CA LEU A 95 -2.82 1.73 0.12
C LEU A 95 -4.16 1.37 0.78
N SER A 96 -4.16 0.43 1.73
CA SER A 96 -5.36 0.05 2.49
C SER A 96 -5.92 1.22 3.30
N ILE A 97 -5.08 2.16 3.71
CA ILE A 97 -5.48 3.42 4.35
C ILE A 97 -5.93 4.44 3.30
N LEU A 98 -5.21 4.56 2.19
CA LEU A 98 -5.47 5.54 1.13
C LEU A 98 -6.82 5.34 0.43
N VAL A 99 -7.17 4.09 0.10
CA VAL A 99 -8.39 3.77 -0.66
C VAL A 99 -9.67 4.28 0.01
N PRO A 100 -9.97 3.94 1.28
CA PRO A 100 -11.17 4.44 1.96
C PRO A 100 -11.13 5.96 2.18
N LEU A 101 -9.95 6.54 2.45
CA LEU A 101 -9.78 8.00 2.53
C LEU A 101 -10.14 8.70 1.22
N SER A 102 -9.73 8.13 0.07
CA SER A 102 -10.08 8.69 -1.23
C SER A 102 -11.58 8.53 -1.54
N GLN A 103 -12.17 7.38 -1.23
CA GLN A 103 -13.60 7.14 -1.42
C GLN A 103 -14.48 8.09 -0.60
N ARG A 104 -14.04 8.47 0.60
CA ARG A 104 -14.72 9.42 1.49
C ARG A 104 -14.46 10.89 1.12
N GLY A 105 -13.66 11.16 0.10
CA GLY A 105 -13.35 12.51 -0.36
C GLY A 105 -12.28 13.25 0.45
N PHE A 106 -11.59 12.58 1.38
CA PHE A 106 -10.43 13.16 2.10
C PHE A 106 -9.25 13.41 1.16
N VAL A 107 -9.05 12.49 0.21
CA VAL A 107 -8.00 12.59 -0.80
C VAL A 107 -8.66 12.59 -2.18
N ARG A 108 -8.49 13.68 -2.92
CA ARG A 108 -8.98 13.75 -4.31
C ARG A 108 -8.30 12.69 -5.17
N ARG A 109 -9.01 12.13 -6.15
CA ARG A 109 -8.50 11.08 -7.05
C ARG A 109 -7.22 11.53 -7.76
N GLU A 110 -7.16 12.80 -8.16
CA GLU A 110 -5.97 13.45 -8.70
C GLU A 110 -4.73 13.26 -7.83
N ASN A 111 -4.90 13.39 -6.52
CA ASN A 111 -3.85 13.44 -5.51
C ASN A 111 -3.45 12.05 -4.98
N VAL A 112 -4.14 11.00 -5.41
CA VAL A 112 -3.79 9.60 -5.13
C VAL A 112 -2.50 9.21 -5.87
N ILE A 113 -2.27 9.74 -7.08
CA ILE A 113 -1.12 9.37 -7.92
C ILE A 113 0.23 9.71 -7.25
N PRO A 114 0.47 10.96 -6.78
CA PRO A 114 1.71 11.28 -6.07
C PRO A 114 1.91 10.45 -4.80
N TYR A 115 0.84 10.14 -4.07
CA TYR A 115 0.92 9.29 -2.89
C TYR A 115 1.49 7.91 -3.25
N ILE A 116 0.95 7.27 -4.29
CA ILE A 116 1.39 5.95 -4.74
C ILE A 116 2.85 6.00 -5.19
N MET A 117 3.25 7.06 -5.92
CA MET A 117 4.65 7.25 -6.32
C MET A 117 5.60 7.31 -5.12
N GLY A 118 5.26 8.09 -4.09
CA GLY A 118 6.05 8.19 -2.87
C GLY A 118 6.14 6.87 -2.12
N ALA A 119 5.00 6.19 -1.94
CA ALA A 119 4.92 4.89 -1.28
C ALA A 119 5.81 3.83 -1.97
N ASN A 120 5.75 3.73 -3.30
CA ASN A 120 6.53 2.75 -4.06
C ASN A 120 8.03 3.06 -4.08
N ILE A 121 8.45 4.32 -3.98
CA ILE A 121 9.89 4.64 -3.86
C ILE A 121 10.40 4.22 -2.48
N THR A 122 9.59 4.39 -1.44
CA THR A 122 9.99 4.04 -0.07
C THR A 122 10.25 2.55 0.13
N THR A 123 9.64 1.64 -0.64
CA THR A 123 9.93 0.20 -0.52
C THR A 123 11.35 -0.17 -0.86
N PHE A 124 12.04 0.65 -1.67
CA PHE A 124 13.46 0.42 -1.96
C PHE A 124 14.35 0.59 -0.72
N ILE A 125 13.89 1.32 0.31
CA ILE A 125 14.66 1.50 1.54
C ILE A 125 14.78 0.16 2.30
N ASP A 126 13.70 -0.61 2.36
CA ASP A 126 13.70 -1.93 3.00
C ASP A 126 14.61 -2.92 2.25
N THR A 127 14.51 -2.95 0.92
CA THR A 127 15.36 -3.82 0.10
C THR A 127 16.83 -3.40 0.13
N LEU A 128 17.12 -2.10 0.21
CA LEU A 128 18.47 -1.57 0.36
C LEU A 128 19.05 -1.97 1.72
N LEU A 129 18.26 -1.85 2.80
CA LEU A 129 18.66 -2.28 4.13
C LEU A 129 18.94 -3.79 4.16
N ALA A 130 18.08 -4.59 3.54
CA ALA A 130 18.29 -6.03 3.40
C ALA A 130 19.59 -6.35 2.64
N ALA A 131 19.90 -5.63 1.55
CA ALA A 131 21.14 -5.81 0.80
C ALA A 131 22.39 -5.50 1.64
N VAL A 132 22.34 -4.47 2.49
CA VAL A 132 23.41 -4.12 3.44
C VAL A 132 23.57 -5.22 4.49
N LEU A 133 22.47 -5.67 5.12
CA LEU A 133 22.48 -6.71 6.15
C LEU A 133 23.02 -8.04 5.62
N LEU A 134 22.74 -8.37 4.36
CA LEU A 134 23.23 -9.57 3.68
C LEU A 134 24.68 -9.43 3.15
N ASN A 135 25.33 -8.27 3.35
CA ASN A 135 26.66 -7.96 2.83
C ASN A 135 26.80 -8.24 1.31
N ASN A 136 25.78 -7.87 0.53
CA ASN A 136 25.77 -8.06 -0.92
C ASN A 136 25.92 -6.69 -1.64
N PRO A 137 27.16 -6.27 -1.97
CA PRO A 137 27.41 -4.96 -2.56
C PRO A 137 26.85 -4.82 -3.98
N ALA A 138 26.74 -5.93 -4.74
CA ALA A 138 26.13 -5.92 -6.06
C ALA A 138 24.62 -5.62 -5.96
N ALA A 139 23.91 -6.32 -5.07
CA ALA A 139 22.48 -6.07 -4.83
C ALA A 139 22.23 -4.64 -4.32
N PHE A 140 23.06 -4.15 -3.39
CA PHE A 140 22.96 -2.77 -2.90
C PHE A 140 23.05 -1.75 -4.05
N THR A 141 24.03 -1.92 -4.94
CA THR A 141 24.27 -0.99 -6.05
C THR A 141 23.10 -0.99 -7.04
N VAL A 142 22.58 -2.18 -7.38
CA VAL A 142 21.43 -2.30 -8.29
C VAL A 142 20.20 -1.61 -7.70
N VAL A 143 19.86 -1.94 -6.44
CA VAL A 143 18.70 -1.35 -5.75
C VAL A 143 18.83 0.17 -5.61
N LEU A 144 20.03 0.67 -5.30
CA LEU A 144 20.29 2.11 -5.18
C LEU A 144 20.11 2.83 -6.52
N ILE A 145 20.61 2.25 -7.61
CA ILE A 145 20.45 2.81 -8.96
C ILE A 145 18.96 2.83 -9.34
N GLU A 146 18.24 1.72 -9.14
CA GLU A 146 16.81 1.65 -9.42
C GLU A 146 16.02 2.68 -8.60
N MET A 147 16.28 2.77 -7.30
CA MET A 147 15.65 3.75 -6.41
C MET A 147 15.89 5.18 -6.90
N LEU A 148 17.14 5.51 -7.25
CA LEU A 148 17.50 6.85 -7.73
C LEU A 148 16.86 7.15 -9.09
N SER A 149 16.90 6.22 -10.03
CA SER A 149 16.27 6.36 -11.35
C SER A 149 14.77 6.59 -11.25
N ILE A 150 14.05 5.78 -10.45
CA ILE A 150 12.60 5.93 -10.25
C ILE A 150 12.29 7.24 -9.53
N THR A 151 13.12 7.65 -8.56
CA THR A 151 12.96 8.93 -7.86
C THR A 151 13.11 10.10 -8.81
N ILE A 152 14.15 10.11 -9.66
CA ILE A 152 14.39 11.15 -10.66
C ILE A 152 13.23 11.23 -11.64
N VAL A 153 12.79 10.10 -12.19
CA VAL A 153 11.66 10.05 -13.12
C VAL A 153 10.37 10.55 -12.46
N SER A 154 10.10 10.13 -11.23
CA SER A 154 8.91 10.56 -10.48
C SER A 154 8.96 12.06 -10.19
N PHE A 155 10.11 12.61 -9.77
CA PHE A 155 10.29 14.05 -9.59
C PHE A 155 10.11 14.82 -10.89
N PHE A 156 10.66 14.32 -12.00
CA PHE A 156 10.52 14.93 -13.31
C PHE A 156 9.05 14.99 -13.76
N ILE A 157 8.31 13.89 -13.58
CA ILE A 157 6.87 13.83 -13.86
C ILE A 157 6.12 14.81 -12.97
N LEU A 158 6.38 14.82 -11.65
CA LEU A 158 5.69 15.68 -10.69
C LEU A 158 5.98 17.17 -10.91
N LEU A 159 7.19 17.55 -11.33
CA LEU A 159 7.57 18.95 -11.58
C LEU A 159 7.06 19.48 -12.91
N LEU A 160 7.30 18.76 -14.02
CA LEU A 160 7.06 19.30 -15.37
C LEU A 160 5.74 18.86 -15.99
N PHE A 161 5.30 17.63 -15.74
CA PHE A 161 4.23 16.99 -16.53
C PHE A 161 3.04 16.51 -15.69
N TYR A 162 2.97 16.89 -14.41
CA TYR A 162 2.02 16.30 -13.47
C TYR A 162 0.58 16.38 -13.95
N ARG A 163 0.13 17.58 -14.37
CA ARG A 163 -1.28 17.78 -14.78
C ARG A 163 -1.65 16.91 -15.98
N ARG A 164 -0.77 16.84 -16.98
CA ARG A 164 -0.96 16.02 -18.19
C ARG A 164 -0.93 14.53 -17.88
N TYR A 165 -0.02 14.11 -17.00
CA TYR A 165 0.11 12.72 -16.58
C TYR A 165 -1.11 12.26 -15.78
N GLN A 166 -1.56 13.09 -14.84
CA GLN A 166 -2.72 12.86 -14.00
C GLN A 166 -4.01 12.75 -14.82
N GLU A 167 -4.28 13.72 -15.72
CA GLU A 167 -5.44 13.71 -16.60
C GLU A 167 -5.49 12.41 -17.43
N LYS A 168 -4.38 12.04 -18.08
CA LYS A 168 -4.29 10.80 -18.88
C LYS A 168 -4.55 9.54 -18.07
N ILE A 169 -4.00 9.45 -16.85
CA ILE A 169 -4.23 8.28 -15.99
C ILE A 169 -5.69 8.20 -15.57
N LEU A 170 -6.28 9.32 -15.17
CA LEU A 170 -7.69 9.34 -14.74
C LEU A 170 -8.61 9.00 -15.90
N ASP A 171 -8.36 9.52 -17.10
CA ASP A 171 -9.12 9.19 -18.30
C ASP A 171 -9.00 7.69 -18.65
N LEU A 172 -7.81 7.11 -18.52
CA LEU A 172 -7.58 5.68 -18.72
C LEU A 172 -8.36 4.85 -17.69
N VAL A 173 -8.29 5.21 -16.41
CA VAL A 173 -8.99 4.51 -15.33
C VAL A 173 -10.51 4.59 -15.52
N ASN A 174 -11.03 5.78 -15.84
CA ASN A 174 -12.45 5.96 -16.13
C ASN A 174 -12.87 5.14 -17.36
N GLY A 175 -12.12 5.20 -18.45
CA GLY A 175 -12.42 4.45 -19.67
C GLY A 175 -12.35 2.92 -19.52
N ILE A 176 -11.54 2.40 -18.60
CA ILE A 176 -11.54 0.98 -18.22
C ILE A 176 -12.74 0.65 -17.34
N SER A 177 -13.07 1.53 -16.38
CA SER A 177 -14.17 1.31 -15.43
C SER A 177 -15.57 1.47 -16.02
N GLU A 178 -15.72 2.20 -17.13
CA GLU A 178 -17.01 2.45 -17.78
C GLU A 178 -17.63 1.22 -18.44
N ASN A 179 -16.84 0.20 -18.78
CA ASN A 179 -17.33 -0.99 -19.46
C ASN A 179 -16.84 -2.27 -18.78
N ASN A 180 -17.79 -3.09 -18.30
CA ASN A 180 -17.51 -4.38 -17.67
C ASN A 180 -16.62 -5.30 -18.52
N ARG A 181 -16.71 -5.22 -19.87
CA ARG A 181 -15.81 -5.98 -20.75
C ARG A 181 -14.37 -5.47 -20.73
N LYS A 182 -14.17 -4.15 -20.73
CA LYS A 182 -12.82 -3.54 -20.64
C LYS A 182 -12.22 -3.77 -19.26
N LEU A 183 -13.03 -3.65 -18.21
CA LEU A 183 -12.63 -3.97 -16.85
C LEU A 183 -12.25 -5.44 -16.70
N ALA A 184 -13.06 -6.37 -17.22
CA ALA A 184 -12.74 -7.80 -17.22
C ALA A 184 -11.46 -8.11 -18.01
N PHE A 185 -11.26 -7.47 -19.16
CA PHE A 185 -10.02 -7.60 -19.93
C PHE A 185 -8.81 -7.08 -19.14
N PHE A 186 -8.91 -5.91 -18.51
CA PHE A 186 -7.86 -5.33 -17.68
C PHE A 186 -7.51 -6.23 -16.49
N MET A 187 -8.53 -6.72 -15.76
CA MET A 187 -8.35 -7.66 -14.66
C MET A 187 -7.71 -8.97 -15.13
N GLY A 188 -8.16 -9.51 -16.26
CA GLY A 188 -7.58 -10.71 -16.86
C GLY A 188 -6.12 -10.49 -17.25
N THR A 189 -5.78 -9.33 -17.83
CA THR A 189 -4.41 -8.98 -18.22
C THR A 189 -3.49 -8.90 -17.01
N ILE A 190 -3.92 -8.28 -15.91
CA ILE A 190 -3.15 -8.22 -14.65
C ILE A 190 -2.79 -9.61 -14.11
N LEU A 191 -3.67 -10.60 -14.29
CA LEU A 191 -3.45 -11.96 -13.79
C LEU A 191 -2.63 -12.81 -14.78
N ILE A 192 -2.94 -12.71 -16.07
CA ILE A 192 -2.36 -13.55 -17.12
C ILE A 192 -0.92 -13.13 -17.45
N VAL A 193 -0.61 -11.82 -17.48
CA VAL A 193 0.73 -11.36 -17.88
C VAL A 193 1.83 -11.89 -16.95
N PRO A 194 1.71 -11.81 -15.61
CA PRO A 194 2.69 -12.43 -14.71
C PRO A 194 2.78 -13.96 -14.89
N LEU A 195 1.66 -14.63 -15.15
CA LEU A 195 1.63 -16.08 -15.37
C LEU A 195 2.40 -16.46 -16.64
N ILE A 196 2.24 -15.69 -17.71
CA ILE A 196 2.97 -15.88 -18.96
C ILE A 196 4.46 -15.66 -18.73
N LEU A 197 4.85 -14.56 -18.08
CA LEU A 197 6.26 -14.27 -17.75
C LEU A 197 6.90 -15.32 -16.82
N LEU A 198 6.12 -16.07 -16.05
CA LEU A 198 6.63 -17.19 -15.25
C LEU A 198 6.85 -18.48 -16.07
N LEU A 199 6.16 -18.62 -17.21
CA LEU A 199 6.25 -19.80 -18.07
C LEU A 199 7.35 -19.68 -19.14
N PHE A 200 7.92 -18.50 -19.33
CA PHE A 200 8.99 -18.20 -20.29
C PHE A 200 10.25 -17.73 -19.56
#